data_AF-D6TQ67-F1
#
_entry.id   AF-D6TQ67-F1
#
_cell.length_a   1.000
_cell.length_b   1.000
_cell.length_c   1.000
_cell.angle_alpha   90.00
_cell.angle_beta   90.00
_cell.angle_gamma   90.00
#
_symmetry.space_group_name_H-M   'P 1'
#
loop_
_entity.id
_entity.type
_entity.pdbx_description
1 polymer ?
#
loop_
_entity_poly.entity_id
_entity_poly.type
_entity_poly.pdbx_seq_one_letter_code
_entity_poly.pdbx_strand_id
1 'polypeptide(L)'
;MSMQSVDTHPDAERVFIGLIRKAPVERRFRLVQSLTQSTLWANIRSWRERYAGNTEREAAVRFVSFSYGKALAQHVQAALEKQEHWHLQPMDLASVARSVFQACERIEVPCYLGGSIASSLHGMQQVAQDIDPLVELDEQNLSAFLAPLERDFLFEKNSI
;
A
#
# COMPACT_ATOMS: atom_id res chain seq x y z
N MET A 1 13.07 11.80 17.49
CA MET A 1 12.14 10.73 17.06
C MET A 1 10.87 10.92 17.88
N SER A 2 9.72 11.20 17.26
CA SER A 2 8.45 11.25 18.01
C SER A 2 8.00 9.82 18.30
N MET A 3 7.30 9.63 19.41
CA MET A 3 6.74 8.32 19.76
C MET A 3 5.60 7.94 18.81
N GLN A 4 5.39 6.64 18.60
CA GLN A 4 4.26 6.08 17.85
C GLN A 4 2.94 6.26 18.60
N SER A 5 2.99 6.32 19.93
CA SER A 5 1.82 6.52 20.80
C SER A 5 2.16 7.49 21.92
N VAL A 6 1.20 8.36 22.25
CA VAL A 6 1.30 9.29 23.39
C VAL A 6 1.25 8.55 24.74
N ASP A 7 0.67 7.35 24.75
CA ASP A 7 0.49 6.52 25.95
C ASP A 7 1.63 5.51 26.18
N THR A 8 2.66 5.51 25.33
CA THR A 8 3.81 4.61 25.44
C THR A 8 5.05 5.37 25.88
N HIS A 9 5.69 4.96 26.98
CA HIS A 9 6.95 5.56 27.41
C HIS A 9 8.08 5.34 26.38
N PRO A 10 8.96 6.32 26.11
CA PRO A 10 10.01 6.19 25.07
C PRO A 10 10.94 4.98 25.25
N ASP A 11 11.21 4.57 26.49
CA ASP A 11 12.03 3.38 26.77
C ASP A 11 11.31 2.08 26.38
N ALA A 12 10.01 1.99 26.67
CA ALA A 12 9.19 0.83 26.31
C ALA A 12 9.09 0.70 24.79
N GLU A 13 8.89 1.81 24.08
CA GLU A 13 8.88 1.84 22.63
C GLU A 13 10.22 1.38 22.03
N ARG A 14 11.35 1.86 22.58
CA ARG A 14 12.69 1.43 22.13
C ARG A 14 12.90 -0.07 22.30
N VAL A 15 12.48 -0.63 23.43
CA VAL A 15 12.53 -2.08 23.67
C VAL A 15 11.69 -2.81 22.64
N PHE A 16 10.46 -2.34 22.38
CA PHE A 16 9.55 -2.97 21.44
C PHE A 16 10.05 -2.96 20.00
N ILE A 17 10.53 -1.81 19.51
CA ILE A 17 11.21 -1.68 18.21
C ILE A 17 12.41 -2.65 18.14
N GLY A 18 13.21 -2.70 19.21
CA GLY A 18 14.35 -3.61 19.31
C GLY A 18 13.94 -5.08 19.21
N LEU A 19 12.82 -5.49 19.81
CA LEU A 19 12.29 -6.84 19.70
C LEU A 19 11.81 -7.15 18.28
N ILE A 20 11.13 -6.22 17.62
CA ILE A 20 10.67 -6.40 16.22
C ILE A 20 11.86 -6.55 15.28
N ARG A 21 12.93 -5.75 15.47
CA ARG A 21 14.15 -5.81 14.65
C ARG A 21 14.88 -7.15 14.72
N LYS A 22 14.68 -7.93 15.78
CA LYS A 22 15.25 -9.29 15.89
C LYS A 22 14.56 -10.29 14.94
N ALA A 23 13.38 -9.98 14.42
CA ALA A 23 12.70 -10.82 13.45
C ALA A 23 13.34 -10.69 12.05
N PRO A 24 13.37 -11.77 11.25
CA PRO A 24 13.77 -11.71 9.85
C PRO A 24 12.97 -10.67 9.05
N VAL A 25 13.57 -10.09 8.01
CA VAL A 25 12.92 -9.04 7.19
C VAL A 25 11.60 -9.54 6.61
N GLU A 26 11.55 -10.79 6.17
CA GLU A 26 10.36 -11.43 5.58
C GLU A 26 9.22 -11.55 6.61
N ARG A 27 9.57 -11.75 7.89
CA ARG A 27 8.58 -11.78 8.97
C ARG A 27 8.06 -10.37 9.28
N ARG A 28 8.95 -9.37 9.27
CA ARG A 28 8.55 -7.96 9.43
C ARG A 28 7.64 -7.51 8.28
N PHE A 29 8.00 -7.83 7.04
CA PHE A 29 7.18 -7.53 5.87
C PHE A 29 5.80 -8.18 5.95
N ARG A 30 5.72 -9.47 6.27
CA ARG A 30 4.44 -10.18 6.46
C ARG A 30 3.57 -9.55 7.55
N LEU A 31 4.18 -9.03 8.62
CA LEU A 31 3.45 -8.34 9.67
C LEU A 31 2.81 -7.05 9.15
N VAL A 32 3.53 -6.26 8.36
CA VAL A 32 3.00 -5.04 7.71
C VAL A 32 1.82 -5.39 6.80
N GLN A 33 2.01 -6.36 5.90
CA GLN A 33 0.94 -6.79 4.98
C GLN A 33 -0.30 -7.28 5.75
N SER A 34 -0.10 -8.09 6.79
CA SER A 34 -1.19 -8.57 7.63
C SER A 34 -1.93 -7.42 8.33
N LEU A 35 -1.19 -6.46 8.90
CA LEU A 35 -1.77 -5.32 9.61
C LEU A 35 -2.56 -4.41 8.67
N THR A 36 -2.00 -4.12 7.49
CA THR A 36 -2.71 -3.36 6.45
C THR A 36 -3.98 -4.07 6.02
N GLN A 37 -3.90 -5.36 5.70
CA GLN A 37 -5.06 -6.13 5.25
C GLN A 37 -6.15 -6.19 6.32
N SER A 38 -5.79 -6.42 7.60
CA SER A 38 -6.75 -6.41 8.69
C SER A 38 -7.43 -5.04 8.85
N THR A 39 -6.67 -3.95 8.70
CA THR A 39 -7.22 -2.59 8.78
C THR A 39 -8.20 -2.30 7.65
N LEU A 40 -7.85 -2.71 6.42
CA LEU A 40 -8.72 -2.57 5.25
C LEU A 40 -10.01 -3.39 5.41
N TRP A 41 -9.91 -4.65 5.84
CA TRP A 41 -11.06 -5.51 6.11
C TRP A 41 -11.94 -4.99 7.23
N ALA A 42 -11.36 -4.49 8.32
CA ALA A 42 -12.11 -3.90 9.42
C ALA A 42 -12.91 -2.67 8.96
N ASN A 43 -12.31 -1.82 8.12
CA ASN A 43 -13.01 -0.68 7.51
C ASN A 43 -14.20 -1.14 6.66
N ILE A 44 -13.96 -2.03 5.71
CA ILE A 44 -15.01 -2.53 4.80
C ILE A 44 -16.14 -3.20 5.58
N ARG A 45 -15.81 -4.03 6.57
CA ARG A 45 -16.79 -4.69 7.44
C ARG A 45 -17.60 -3.67 8.25
N SER A 46 -16.94 -2.71 8.89
CA SER A 46 -17.64 -1.67 9.66
C SER A 46 -18.60 -0.86 8.80
N TRP A 47 -18.28 -0.62 7.53
CA TRP A 47 -19.19 0.06 6.60
C TRP A 47 -20.40 -0.79 6.26
N ARG A 48 -20.21 -2.08 5.99
CA ARG A 48 -21.32 -3.01 5.70
C ARG A 48 -22.27 -3.18 6.87
N GLU A 49 -21.74 -3.19 8.10
CA GLU A 49 -22.55 -3.34 9.31
C GLU A 49 -23.34 -2.06 9.65
N ARG A 50 -22.79 -0.87 9.37
CA ARG A 50 -23.45 0.41 9.67
C ARG A 50 -24.54 0.82 8.69
N TYR A 51 -24.49 0.32 7.45
CA TYR A 51 -25.40 0.74 6.38
C TYR A 51 -26.06 -0.48 5.75
N ALA A 52 -27.29 -0.74 6.15
CA ALA A 52 -28.09 -1.85 5.63
C ALA A 52 -28.24 -1.76 4.11
N GLY A 53 -27.99 -2.86 3.41
CA GLY A 53 -28.14 -2.97 1.95
C GLY A 53 -26.87 -2.73 1.14
N ASN A 54 -25.77 -2.27 1.76
CA ASN A 54 -24.52 -2.06 1.01
C ASN A 54 -23.83 -3.39 0.65
N THR A 55 -23.47 -3.51 -0.62
CA THR A 55 -22.66 -4.57 -1.18
C THR A 55 -21.18 -4.40 -0.82
N GLU A 56 -20.39 -5.48 -0.96
CA GLU A 56 -18.94 -5.43 -0.79
C GLU A 56 -18.27 -4.43 -1.76
N ARG A 57 -18.82 -4.31 -2.98
CA ARG A 57 -18.35 -3.35 -4.00
C ARG A 57 -18.51 -1.91 -3.54
N GLU A 58 -19.68 -1.55 -3.04
CA GLU A 58 -19.95 -0.17 -2.58
C GLU A 58 -19.06 0.19 -1.38
N ALA A 59 -18.85 -0.76 -0.46
CA ALA A 59 -17.92 -0.56 0.65
C ALA A 59 -16.48 -0.36 0.18
N ALA A 60 -16.03 -1.10 -0.84
CA ALA A 60 -14.70 -0.94 -1.43
C ALA A 60 -14.53 0.40 -2.14
N VAL A 61 -15.49 0.83 -2.97
CA VAL A 61 -15.46 2.14 -3.64
C VAL A 61 -15.43 3.28 -2.62
N ARG A 62 -16.21 3.16 -1.52
CA ARG A 62 -16.18 4.13 -0.43
C ARG A 62 -14.83 4.17 0.30
N PHE A 63 -14.24 3.02 0.57
CA PHE A 63 -12.91 2.94 1.15
C PHE A 63 -11.88 3.67 0.27
N VAL A 64 -11.92 3.43 -1.04
CA VAL A 64 -11.04 4.13 -1.99
C VAL A 64 -11.30 5.63 -2.00
N SER A 65 -12.58 6.03 -2.02
CA SER A 65 -12.98 7.45 -1.99
C SER A 65 -12.48 8.18 -0.76
N PHE A 66 -12.54 7.52 0.40
CA PHE A 66 -12.07 8.08 1.67
C PHE A 66 -10.54 8.13 1.77
N SER A 67 -9.84 7.10 1.27
CA SER A 67 -8.39 6.96 1.47
C SER A 67 -7.57 7.64 0.38
N TYR A 68 -8.03 7.58 -0.87
CA TYR A 68 -7.29 8.02 -2.06
C TYR A 68 -8.03 9.09 -2.87
N GLY A 69 -9.23 9.49 -2.43
CA GLY A 69 -10.02 10.55 -3.03
C GLY A 69 -11.01 10.08 -4.10
N LYS A 70 -11.87 11.02 -4.51
CA LYS A 70 -13.03 10.75 -5.37
C LYS A 70 -12.65 10.35 -6.80
N ALA A 71 -11.57 10.91 -7.34
CA ALA A 71 -11.15 10.63 -8.71
C ALA A 71 -10.78 9.14 -8.88
N LEU A 72 -9.93 8.61 -7.99
CA LEU A 72 -9.58 7.20 -8.03
C LEU A 72 -10.80 6.30 -7.75
N ALA A 73 -11.70 6.71 -6.85
CA ALA A 73 -12.92 5.96 -6.57
C ALA A 73 -13.84 5.83 -7.79
N GLN A 74 -13.92 6.86 -8.65
CA GLN A 74 -14.69 6.80 -9.89
C GLN A 74 -14.08 5.81 -10.88
N HIS A 75 -12.75 5.78 -11.02
CA HIS A 75 -12.07 4.78 -11.86
C HIS A 75 -12.33 3.36 -11.35
N VAL A 76 -12.21 3.15 -10.04
CA VAL A 76 -12.51 1.85 -9.42
C VAL A 76 -13.97 1.46 -9.64
N GLN A 77 -14.92 2.37 -9.42
CA GLN A 77 -16.34 2.10 -9.65
C GLN A 77 -16.60 1.67 -11.10
N ALA A 78 -16.10 2.42 -12.09
CA ALA A 78 -16.30 2.11 -13.49
C ALA A 78 -15.65 0.78 -13.91
N ALA A 79 -14.53 0.40 -13.28
CA ALA A 79 -13.91 -0.91 -13.50
C ALA A 79 -14.75 -2.05 -12.90
N LEU A 80 -15.29 -1.86 -11.69
CA LEU A 80 -16.13 -2.85 -11.01
C LEU A 80 -17.48 -3.07 -11.70
N GLU A 81 -18.06 -2.02 -12.30
CA GLU A 81 -19.32 -2.12 -13.06
C GLU A 81 -19.18 -3.02 -14.30
N LYS A 82 -17.97 -3.12 -14.88
CA LYS A 82 -17.67 -4.02 -16.01
C LYS A 82 -17.41 -5.46 -15.58
N GLN A 83 -17.28 -5.73 -14.29
CA GLN A 83 -16.97 -7.05 -13.75
C GLN A 83 -18.18 -7.63 -13.03
N GLU A 84 -18.88 -8.55 -13.71
CA GLU A 84 -20.07 -9.23 -13.18
C GLU A 84 -19.78 -9.98 -11.87
N HIS A 85 -18.60 -10.58 -11.76
CA HIS A 85 -18.14 -11.32 -10.59
C HIS A 85 -16.85 -10.71 -10.05
N TRP A 86 -16.98 -9.87 -9.02
CA TRP A 86 -15.85 -9.30 -8.29
C TRP A 86 -16.07 -9.50 -6.80
N HIS A 87 -14.98 -9.82 -6.10
CA HIS A 87 -14.93 -9.94 -4.65
C HIS A 87 -13.58 -9.44 -4.15
N LEU A 88 -13.58 -8.92 -2.93
CA LEU A 88 -12.40 -8.35 -2.31
C LEU A 88 -11.30 -9.40 -2.17
N GLN A 89 -10.13 -9.12 -2.74
CA GLN A 89 -8.96 -9.98 -2.62
C GLN A 89 -8.10 -9.58 -1.41
N PRO A 90 -7.35 -10.51 -0.81
CA PRO A 90 -6.25 -10.19 0.08
C PRO A 90 -5.27 -9.23 -0.60
N MET A 91 -4.69 -8.33 0.19
CA MET A 91 -3.70 -7.40 -0.32
C MET A 91 -2.37 -8.12 -0.52
N ASP A 92 -1.78 -7.97 -1.71
CA ASP A 92 -0.45 -8.52 -2.05
C ASP A 92 0.54 -7.39 -2.33
N LEU A 93 1.03 -6.79 -1.24
CA LEU A 93 2.04 -5.72 -1.32
C LEU A 93 3.32 -6.21 -1.99
N ALA A 94 3.69 -7.48 -1.82
CA ALA A 94 4.89 -8.05 -2.43
C ALA A 94 4.78 -8.11 -3.95
N SER A 95 3.62 -8.51 -4.49
CA SER A 95 3.38 -8.54 -5.93
C SER A 95 3.43 -7.15 -6.55
N VAL A 96 2.73 -6.17 -5.93
CA VAL A 96 2.74 -4.78 -6.41
C VAL A 96 4.15 -4.18 -6.36
N ALA A 97 4.85 -4.34 -5.24
CA ALA A 97 6.24 -3.89 -5.10
C ALA A 97 7.13 -4.53 -6.16
N ARG A 98 7.00 -5.84 -6.37
CA ARG A 98 7.82 -6.58 -7.35
C ARG A 98 7.68 -6.00 -8.75
N SER A 99 6.49 -5.62 -9.20
CA SER A 99 6.31 -5.00 -10.52
C SER A 99 7.13 -3.71 -10.67
N VAL A 100 7.16 -2.88 -9.63
CA VAL A 100 7.96 -1.64 -9.61
C VAL A 100 9.46 -1.93 -9.57
N PHE A 101 9.91 -2.83 -8.70
CA PHE A 101 11.33 -3.20 -8.61
C PHE A 101 11.84 -3.85 -9.90
N GLN A 102 11.03 -4.69 -10.55
CA GLN A 102 11.36 -5.28 -11.85
C GLN A 102 11.46 -4.23 -12.97
N ALA A 103 10.63 -3.17 -12.92
CA ALA A 103 10.76 -2.07 -13.88
C ALA A 103 12.10 -1.34 -13.70
N CYS A 104 12.56 -1.15 -12.45
CA CYS A 104 13.87 -0.56 -12.14
C CYS A 104 15.04 -1.46 -12.56
N GLU A 105 14.95 -2.77 -12.29
CA GLU A 105 15.96 -3.75 -12.68
C GLU A 105 16.21 -3.76 -14.21
N ARG A 106 15.15 -3.60 -15.01
CA ARG A 106 15.25 -3.60 -16.48
C ARG A 106 16.01 -2.42 -17.06
N ILE A 107 15.99 -1.29 -16.38
CA ILE A 107 16.71 -0.07 -16.77
C ILE A 107 18.01 0.09 -15.98
N GLU A 108 18.38 -0.92 -15.18
CA GLU A 108 19.59 -0.94 -14.36
C GLU A 108 19.72 0.24 -13.38
N VAL A 109 18.59 0.77 -12.91
CA VAL A 109 18.53 1.88 -11.95
C VAL A 109 18.30 1.36 -10.53
N PRO A 110 19.07 1.84 -9.52
CA PRO A 110 18.80 1.53 -8.12
C PRO A 110 17.41 1.98 -7.68
N CYS A 111 16.73 1.11 -6.93
CA CYS A 111 15.41 1.40 -6.36
C CYS A 111 15.41 1.08 -4.87
N TYR A 112 14.91 2.02 -4.07
CA TYR A 112 14.83 1.89 -2.62
C TYR A 112 13.39 1.97 -2.16
N LEU A 113 13.07 1.27 -1.08
CA LEU A 113 11.76 1.36 -0.46
C LEU A 113 11.76 2.46 0.61
N GLY A 114 10.75 3.31 0.56
CA GLY A 114 10.51 4.40 1.49
C GLY A 114 9.28 4.20 2.38
N GLY A 115 8.92 5.31 3.03
CA GLY A 115 7.67 5.49 3.76
C GLY A 115 7.35 4.44 4.82
N SER A 116 6.07 4.10 4.89
CA SER A 116 5.48 3.28 5.96
C SER A 116 6.02 1.84 5.96
N ILE A 117 6.25 1.27 4.78
CA ILE A 117 6.82 -0.08 4.65
C ILE A 117 8.28 -0.06 5.11
N ALA A 118 9.11 0.87 4.63
CA ALA A 118 10.51 0.96 5.05
C ALA A 118 10.64 1.19 6.57
N SER A 119 9.86 2.12 7.12
CA SER A 119 9.81 2.39 8.56
C SER A 119 9.47 1.12 9.35
N SER A 120 8.52 0.33 8.83
CA SER A 120 8.10 -0.90 9.49
C SER A 120 9.11 -2.03 9.38
N LEU A 121 9.81 -2.13 8.25
CA LEU A 121 10.99 -2.99 8.13
C LEU A 121 12.07 -2.55 9.13
N HIS A 122 12.21 -1.27 9.43
CA HIS A 122 13.08 -0.77 10.49
C HIS A 122 12.50 -0.86 11.92
N GLY A 123 11.43 -1.65 12.11
CA GLY A 123 10.92 -2.04 13.42
C GLY A 123 9.79 -1.17 13.98
N MET A 124 9.33 -0.17 13.23
CA MET A 124 8.09 0.53 13.55
C MET A 124 6.89 -0.38 13.26
N GLN A 125 5.78 -0.23 13.97
CA GLN A 125 4.54 -0.93 13.59
C GLN A 125 3.56 0.06 12.97
N GLN A 126 3.37 0.00 11.66
CA GLN A 126 2.48 0.90 10.93
C GLN A 126 1.76 0.15 9.81
N VAL A 127 0.57 0.65 9.48
CA VAL A 127 -0.16 0.25 8.26
C VAL A 127 0.51 0.93 7.06
N ALA A 128 0.63 0.21 5.96
CA ALA A 128 1.06 0.75 4.68
C ALA A 128 -0.12 0.88 3.73
N GLN A 129 -0.52 2.11 3.39
CA GLN A 129 -1.62 2.38 2.45
C GLN A 129 -1.14 2.44 1.00
N ASP A 130 0.14 2.71 0.80
CA ASP A 130 0.84 2.90 -0.45
C ASP A 130 2.23 2.25 -0.39
N ILE A 131 2.92 2.27 -1.53
CA ILE A 131 4.29 1.82 -1.68
C ILE A 131 5.08 3.02 -2.20
N ASP A 132 6.15 3.38 -1.49
CA ASP A 132 6.98 4.54 -1.80
C ASP A 132 8.31 4.10 -2.42
N PRO A 133 8.39 3.80 -3.72
CA PRO A 133 9.66 3.57 -4.39
C PRO A 133 10.42 4.89 -4.54
N LEU A 134 11.69 4.90 -4.15
CA LEU A 134 12.63 5.96 -4.49
C LEU A 134 13.52 5.47 -5.62
N VAL A 135 13.41 6.13 -6.78
CA VAL A 135 14.12 5.80 -8.00
C VAL A 135 14.69 7.08 -8.59
N GLU A 136 15.94 7.05 -9.03
CA GLU A 136 16.57 8.16 -9.74
C GLU A 136 16.35 7.97 -11.25
N LEU A 137 15.32 8.63 -11.78
CA LEU A 137 14.97 8.56 -13.20
C LEU A 137 15.43 9.83 -13.91
N ASP A 138 16.06 9.66 -15.07
CA ASP A 138 16.27 10.72 -16.05
C ASP A 138 15.24 10.63 -17.18
N GLU A 139 15.23 11.63 -18.07
CA GLU A 139 14.31 11.65 -19.22
C GLU A 139 14.49 10.46 -20.17
N GLN A 140 15.69 9.86 -20.22
CA GLN A 140 16.00 8.75 -21.11
C GLN A 140 15.37 7.45 -20.60
N ASN A 141 15.38 7.26 -19.28
CA ASN A 141 14.94 6.04 -18.63
C ASN A 141 13.47 6.08 -18.19
N LEU A 142 12.85 7.25 -18.09
CA LEU A 142 11.45 7.40 -17.68
C LEU A 142 10.49 6.58 -18.56
N SER A 143 10.62 6.67 -19.89
CA SER A 143 9.75 5.93 -20.81
C SER A 143 9.92 4.41 -20.66
N ALA A 144 11.17 3.96 -20.54
CA ALA A 144 11.50 2.54 -20.33
C ALA A 144 11.02 2.01 -18.98
N PHE A 145 11.03 2.85 -17.94
CA PHE A 145 10.48 2.55 -16.62
C PHE A 145 8.95 2.41 -16.64
N LEU A 146 8.24 3.35 -17.30
CA LEU A 146 6.78 3.41 -17.30
C LEU A 146 6.14 2.34 -18.20
N ALA A 147 6.72 2.04 -19.36
CA ALA A 147 6.16 1.10 -20.33
C ALA A 147 5.67 -0.25 -19.75
N PRO A 148 6.43 -0.95 -18.87
CA PRO A 148 5.94 -2.19 -18.28
C PRO A 148 4.84 -2.00 -17.23
N LEU A 149 4.76 -0.82 -16.60
CA LEU A 149 3.79 -0.52 -15.55
C LEU A 149 2.45 -0.05 -16.14
N GLU A 150 2.45 0.66 -17.28
CA GLU A 150 1.25 1.18 -17.95
C GLU A 150 0.21 0.11 -18.30
N ARG A 151 0.65 -1.15 -18.42
CA ARG A 151 -0.27 -2.27 -18.68
C ARG A 151 -1.10 -2.64 -17.45
N ASP A 152 -0.49 -2.56 -16.27
CA ASP A 152 -1.03 -3.16 -15.04
C ASP A 152 -1.47 -2.09 -14.01
N PHE A 153 -1.10 -0.83 -14.22
CA PHE A 153 -1.38 0.30 -13.32
C PHE A 153 -2.09 1.47 -14.03
N LEU A 154 -2.89 2.20 -13.25
CA LEU A 154 -3.44 3.48 -13.67
C LEU A 154 -2.42 4.59 -13.44
N PHE A 155 -2.24 5.44 -14.45
CA PHE A 155 -1.36 6.62 -14.38
C PHE A 155 -2.18 7.89 -14.42
N GLU A 156 -1.99 8.75 -13.43
CA GLU A 156 -2.49 10.13 -13.48
C GLU A 156 -1.44 10.99 -14.20
N LYS A 157 -1.79 11.51 -15.38
CA LYS A 157 -0.87 12.29 -16.24
C LYS A 157 -0.51 13.70 -15.71
N ASN A 158 -0.84 14.01 -14.46
CA ASN A 158 -0.69 15.35 -13.90
C ASN A 158 0.09 15.29 -12.60
N SER A 159 1.41 15.17 -12.64
CA SER A 159 2.37 15.60 -11.60
C SER A 159 3.79 15.17 -12.01
N ILE A 160 4.42 15.91 -12.92
CA ILE A 160 5.88 16.08 -12.93
C ILE A 160 6.13 17.58 -12.85
#